data_AF-A0A2E4R3T6-F1
#
_entry.id   AF-A0A2E4R3T6-F1
#
_cell.length_a   1.000
_cell.length_b   1.000
_cell.length_c   1.000
_cell.angle_alpha   90.00
_cell.angle_beta   90.00
_cell.angle_gamma   90.00
#
_symmetry.space_group_name_H-M   'P 1'
#
loop_
_entity.id
_entity.type
_entity.pdbx_description
1 polymer ?
#
loop_
_entity_poly.entity_id
_entity_poly.type
_entity_poly.pdbx_seq_one_letter_code
_entity_poly.pdbx_strand_id
1 'polypeptide(L)'
;MAQHSVLVALLLPEELRWEGLLHDATEAFMGDLSTPLKSMLPDYRKIEARLDAAIRIRAGLPSAPHPAVKRADQIALAIEARDLMPPSALDWPEVRVVLEDPKCQRELQRTVSPAQSWAQAYPLFINALQSLAPNHLHKELAGLEDIQTTDSDVAVSEYLQIYPVAQRSDDFMRPRA
;
A
#
# COMPACT_ATOMS: atom_id res chain seq x y z
N MET A 1 0.56 7.52 -0.30
CA MET A 1 1.12 6.82 -1.47
C MET A 1 2.25 5.89 -1.06
N ALA A 2 3.49 6.33 -0.83
CA ALA A 2 4.61 5.44 -0.47
C ALA A 2 4.31 4.45 0.68
N GLN A 3 3.81 4.96 1.82
CA GLN A 3 3.42 4.12 2.97
C GLN A 3 2.27 3.16 2.66
N HIS A 4 1.27 3.63 1.92
CA HIS A 4 0.12 2.85 1.47
C HIS A 4 0.57 1.66 0.61
N SER A 5 1.39 1.91 -0.41
CA SER A 5 1.88 0.86 -1.30
C SER A 5 2.70 -0.21 -0.57
N VAL A 6 3.48 0.17 0.45
CA VAL A 6 4.19 -0.79 1.32
C VAL A 6 3.20 -1.61 2.15
N LEU A 7 2.18 -0.99 2.74
CA LEU A 7 1.15 -1.72 3.49
C LEU A 7 0.42 -2.74 2.61
N VAL A 8 0.05 -2.35 1.38
CA VAL A 8 -0.57 -3.26 0.40
C VAL A 8 0.34 -4.46 0.10
N ALA A 9 1.64 -4.22 -0.13
CA ALA A 9 2.60 -5.29 -0.34
C ALA A 9 2.69 -6.23 0.89
N LEU A 10 2.68 -5.70 2.11
CA LEU A 10 2.75 -6.51 3.34
C LEU A 10 1.49 -7.34 3.63
N LEU A 11 0.36 -6.96 3.05
CA LEU A 11 -0.90 -7.72 3.11
C LEU A 11 -0.95 -8.89 2.13
N LEU A 12 0.00 -8.97 1.20
CA LEU A 12 0.04 -9.98 0.14
C LEU A 12 1.02 -11.12 0.46
N PRO A 13 0.77 -12.33 -0.12
CA PRO A 13 1.75 -13.39 -0.11
C PRO A 13 3.00 -12.95 -0.90
N GLU A 14 4.14 -13.57 -0.60
CA GLU A 14 5.47 -13.13 -1.06
C GLU A 14 5.54 -12.93 -2.58
N GLU A 15 4.96 -13.87 -3.33
CA GLU A 15 4.92 -13.88 -4.79
C GLU A 15 4.12 -12.72 -5.42
N LEU A 16 3.25 -12.06 -4.66
CA LEU A 16 2.43 -10.93 -5.13
C LEU A 16 2.90 -9.58 -4.59
N ARG A 17 3.88 -9.54 -3.69
CA ARG A 17 4.29 -8.29 -3.03
C ARG A 17 4.87 -7.28 -3.99
N TRP A 18 5.60 -7.72 -5.01
CA TRP A 18 6.13 -6.85 -6.06
C TRP A 18 5.00 -6.16 -6.83
N GLU A 19 3.95 -6.90 -7.18
CA GLU A 19 2.77 -6.34 -7.85
C GLU A 19 2.02 -5.38 -6.93
N GLY A 20 1.85 -5.73 -5.65
CA GLY A 20 1.23 -4.88 -4.66
C GLY A 20 1.98 -3.58 -4.39
N LEU A 21 3.32 -3.62 -4.36
CA LEU A 21 4.13 -2.41 -4.16
C LEU A 21 3.95 -1.41 -5.31
N LEU A 22 3.75 -1.90 -6.54
CA LEU A 22 3.63 -1.07 -7.73
C LEU A 22 2.20 -0.77 -8.16
N HIS A 23 1.19 -1.19 -7.39
CA HIS A 23 -0.21 -1.10 -7.84
C HIS A 23 -0.68 0.34 -8.11
N ASP A 24 -0.16 1.32 -7.38
CA ASP A 24 -0.43 2.76 -7.55
C ASP A 24 0.69 3.50 -8.29
N ALA A 25 1.59 2.78 -8.97
CA ALA A 25 2.74 3.42 -9.62
C ALA A 25 2.33 4.47 -10.67
N THR A 26 1.14 4.34 -11.28
CA THR A 26 0.58 5.35 -12.20
C THR A 26 0.34 6.69 -11.52
N GLU A 27 -0.05 6.69 -10.25
CA GLU A 27 -0.37 7.91 -9.49
C GLU A 27 0.87 8.77 -9.23
N ALA A 28 2.06 8.16 -9.20
CA ALA A 28 3.32 8.89 -9.12
C ALA A 28 3.57 9.79 -10.34
N PHE A 29 3.02 9.45 -11.51
CA PHE A 29 3.17 10.23 -12.75
C PHE A 29 1.97 11.12 -13.04
N MET A 30 0.76 10.67 -12.66
CA MET A 30 -0.50 11.31 -13.04
C MET A 30 -1.16 12.08 -11.90
N GLY A 31 -0.66 11.95 -10.67
CA GLY A 31 -1.31 12.41 -9.46
C GLY A 31 -2.43 11.46 -9.01
N ASP A 32 -2.67 11.44 -7.70
CA ASP A 32 -3.78 10.72 -7.09
C ASP A 32 -5.10 11.46 -7.36
N LEU A 33 -6.07 10.75 -7.94
CA LEU A 33 -7.43 11.23 -8.15
C LEU A 33 -8.41 10.31 -7.43
N SER A 34 -9.37 10.90 -6.73
CA SER A 34 -10.42 10.12 -6.09
C SER A 34 -11.20 9.26 -7.09
N THR A 35 -11.58 8.05 -6.67
CA THR A 35 -12.32 7.09 -7.50
C THR A 35 -13.57 7.69 -8.17
N PRO A 36 -14.42 8.50 -7.48
CA PRO A 36 -15.57 9.13 -8.12
C PRO A 36 -15.17 10.05 -9.27
N LEU A 37 -14.09 10.82 -9.13
CA LEU A 37 -13.63 11.72 -10.18
C LEU A 37 -13.05 10.94 -11.37
N LYS A 38 -12.25 9.89 -11.12
CA LYS A 38 -11.74 9.00 -12.18
C LYS A 38 -12.89 8.42 -13.03
N SER A 39 -14.04 8.11 -12.41
CA SER A 39 -15.22 7.58 -13.12
C SER A 39 -15.83 8.55 -14.14
N MET A 40 -15.66 9.86 -13.92
CA MET A 40 -16.20 10.92 -14.77
C MET A 40 -15.24 11.31 -15.91
N LEU A 41 -14.01 10.77 -15.92
CA LEU A 41 -12.93 11.16 -16.83
C LEU A 41 -12.48 9.97 -17.70
N PRO A 42 -13.21 9.62 -18.77
CA PRO A 42 -12.92 8.44 -19.58
C PRO A 42 -11.56 8.49 -20.29
N ASP A 43 -11.11 9.67 -20.70
CA ASP A 43 -9.80 9.82 -21.34
C ASP A 43 -8.65 9.72 -20.34
N TYR A 44 -8.84 10.17 -19.09
CA TYR A 44 -7.89 9.94 -18.00
C TYR A 44 -7.67 8.44 -17.79
N ARG A 45 -8.75 7.65 -17.72
CA ARG A 45 -8.67 6.19 -17.57
C ARG A 45 -7.92 5.51 -18.72
N LYS A 46 -8.06 5.99 -19.96
CA LYS A 46 -7.30 5.46 -21.10
C LYS A 46 -5.81 5.75 -20.98
N ILE A 47 -5.45 6.95 -20.51
CA ILE A 47 -4.04 7.33 -20.29
C ILE A 47 -3.45 6.50 -19.15
N GLU A 48 -4.17 6.40 -18.03
CA GLU A 48 -3.79 5.59 -16.86
C GLU A 48 -3.57 4.12 -17.27
N ALA A 49 -4.49 3.53 -18.05
CA ALA A 49 -4.35 2.16 -18.53
C ALA A 49 -3.13 1.95 -19.44
N ARG A 50 -2.78 2.94 -20.28
CA ARG A 50 -1.58 2.87 -21.14
C ARG A 50 -0.29 2.97 -20.32
N LEU A 51 -0.30 3.80 -19.28
CA LEU A 51 0.82 3.94 -18.37
C LEU A 51 0.99 2.67 -17.50
N ASP A 52 -0.09 2.15 -16.94
CA ASP A 52 -0.09 0.89 -16.18
C ASP A 52 0.48 -0.26 -17.03
N ALA A 53 0.04 -0.39 -18.29
CA ALA A 53 0.58 -1.40 -19.20
C ALA A 53 2.10 -1.25 -19.42
N ALA A 54 2.60 -0.02 -19.59
CA ALA A 54 4.03 0.23 -19.75
C ALA A 54 4.83 -0.10 -18.47
N ILE A 55 4.31 0.27 -17.30
CA ILE A 55 4.90 -0.04 -15.99
C ILE A 55 4.94 -1.55 -15.79
N ARG A 56 3.83 -2.27 -16.05
CA ARG A 56 3.76 -3.73 -15.91
C ARG A 56 4.77 -4.45 -16.78
N ILE A 57 4.89 -4.06 -18.05
CA ILE A 57 5.90 -4.61 -18.97
C ILE A 57 7.30 -4.39 -18.41
N ARG A 58 7.61 -3.16 -17.97
CA ARG A 58 8.92 -2.82 -17.41
C ARG A 58 9.24 -3.60 -16.14
N ALA A 59 8.24 -3.77 -15.27
CA ALA A 59 8.33 -4.43 -13.98
C ALA A 59 8.30 -5.96 -14.07
N GLY A 60 8.07 -6.54 -15.26
CA GLY A 60 7.94 -7.98 -15.44
C GLY A 60 6.66 -8.56 -14.82
N LEU A 61 5.60 -7.77 -14.74
CA LEU A 61 4.31 -8.15 -14.16
C LEU A 61 3.33 -8.68 -15.22
N PRO A 62 2.32 -9.48 -14.82
CA PRO A 62 1.21 -9.85 -15.70
C PRO A 62 0.49 -8.62 -16.25
N SER A 63 -0.12 -8.76 -17.43
CA SER A 63 -0.84 -7.65 -18.09
C SER A 63 -2.09 -7.19 -17.34
N ALA A 64 -2.68 -8.06 -16.52
CA ALA A 64 -3.83 -7.75 -15.69
C ALA A 64 -3.49 -7.93 -14.21
N PRO A 65 -3.98 -7.05 -13.31
CA PRO A 65 -3.72 -7.15 -11.88
C PRO A 65 -4.26 -8.44 -11.29
N HIS A 66 -3.49 -9.07 -10.40
CA HIS A 66 -4.02 -10.16 -9.59
C HIS A 66 -5.16 -9.64 -8.67
N PRO A 67 -6.33 -10.30 -8.57
CA PRO A 67 -7.45 -9.82 -7.75
C PRO A 67 -7.12 -9.62 -6.26
N ALA A 68 -6.17 -10.39 -5.74
CA ALA A 68 -5.70 -10.24 -4.36
C ALA A 68 -5.06 -8.86 -4.10
N VAL A 69 -4.44 -8.23 -5.11
CA VAL A 69 -3.87 -6.89 -4.99
C VAL A 69 -4.97 -5.88 -4.71
N LYS A 70 -6.08 -5.94 -5.46
CA LYS A 70 -7.22 -5.05 -5.23
C LYS A 70 -7.84 -5.26 -3.85
N ARG A 71 -7.89 -6.52 -3.40
CA ARG A 71 -8.37 -6.85 -2.06
C ARG A 71 -7.44 -6.31 -0.97
N ALA A 72 -6.12 -6.40 -1.16
CA ALA A 72 -5.13 -5.87 -0.23
C ALA A 72 -5.19 -4.34 -0.14
N ASP A 73 -5.34 -3.64 -1.27
CA ASP A 73 -5.60 -2.19 -1.34
C ASP A 73 -6.83 -1.79 -0.50
N GLN A 74 -7.97 -2.48 -0.67
CA GLN A 74 -9.17 -2.22 0.14
C GLN A 74 -8.96 -2.45 1.64
N ILE A 75 -8.18 -3.46 2.02
CA ILE A 75 -7.83 -3.72 3.42
C ILE A 75 -6.90 -2.63 3.96
N ALA A 76 -5.91 -2.21 3.18
CA ALA A 76 -5.01 -1.11 3.55
C ALA A 76 -5.80 0.17 3.77
N LEU A 77 -6.72 0.53 2.87
CA LEU A 77 -7.61 1.68 3.02
C LEU A 77 -8.44 1.60 4.32
N ALA A 78 -8.97 0.43 4.67
CA ALA A 78 -9.74 0.27 5.90
C ALA A 78 -8.88 0.44 7.18
N ILE A 79 -7.63 -0.05 7.16
CA ILE A 79 -6.66 0.13 8.23
C ILE A 79 -6.30 1.62 8.37
N GLU A 80 -6.00 2.29 7.26
CA GLU A 80 -5.66 3.72 7.22
C GLU A 80 -6.84 4.60 7.64
N ALA A 81 -8.06 4.28 7.20
CA ALA A 81 -9.27 4.98 7.59
C ALA A 81 -9.50 4.93 9.11
N ARG A 82 -9.20 3.79 9.74
CA ARG A 82 -9.32 3.62 11.18
C ARG A 82 -8.24 4.37 11.95
N ASP A 83 -7.00 4.33 11.49
CA ASP A 83 -5.85 4.79 12.28
C ASP A 83 -5.46 6.25 11.99
N LEU A 84 -5.68 6.72 10.77
CA LEU A 84 -5.11 7.98 10.28
C LEU A 84 -6.17 9.04 9.92
N MET A 85 -7.41 8.62 9.66
CA MET A 85 -8.46 9.51 9.13
C MET A 85 -9.48 9.92 10.20
N PRO A 86 -10.28 10.97 9.96
CA PRO A 86 -11.38 11.33 10.84
C PRO A 86 -12.39 10.17 11.01
N PRO A 87 -13.10 10.07 12.16
CA PRO A 87 -14.04 8.98 12.41
C PRO A 87 -15.12 8.78 11.33
N SER A 88 -15.47 9.83 10.58
CA SER A 88 -16.43 9.74 9.47
C SER A 88 -15.93 8.90 8.29
N ALA A 89 -14.63 8.63 8.17
CA ALA A 89 -14.09 7.73 7.15
C ALA A 89 -14.52 6.27 7.35
N LEU A 90 -14.88 5.90 8.59
CA LEU A 90 -15.41 4.56 8.91
C LEU A 90 -16.79 4.31 8.30
N ASP A 91 -17.51 5.38 7.94
CA ASP A 91 -18.83 5.32 7.33
C ASP A 91 -18.79 5.19 5.80
N TRP A 92 -17.61 5.29 5.18
CA TRP A 92 -17.48 5.10 3.74
C TRP A 92 -17.89 3.68 3.36
N PRO A 93 -18.73 3.48 2.33
CA PRO A 93 -19.23 2.16 1.96
C PRO A 93 -18.11 1.14 1.74
N GLU A 94 -17.03 1.54 1.06
CA GLU A 94 -15.89 0.69 0.73
C GLU A 94 -15.09 0.27 1.98
N VAL A 95 -15.00 1.16 2.97
CA VAL A 95 -14.32 0.89 4.25
C VAL A 95 -15.18 -0.01 5.13
N ARG A 96 -16.46 0.34 5.29
CA ARG A 96 -17.39 -0.39 6.16
C ARG A 96 -17.52 -1.86 5.74
N VAL A 97 -17.66 -2.12 4.43
CA VAL A 97 -17.74 -3.49 3.89
C VAL A 97 -16.53 -4.33 4.30
N VAL A 98 -15.33 -3.75 4.32
CA VAL A 98 -14.10 -4.46 4.70
C VAL A 98 -14.02 -4.68 6.21
N LEU A 99 -14.38 -3.67 7.01
CA LEU A 99 -14.36 -3.76 8.47
C LEU A 99 -15.33 -4.83 9.01
N GLU A 100 -16.47 -4.99 8.33
CA GLU A 100 -17.48 -5.98 8.68
C GLU A 100 -17.19 -7.38 8.13
N ASP A 101 -16.22 -7.55 7.21
CA ASP A 101 -15.89 -8.85 6.62
C ASP A 101 -15.13 -9.74 7.63
N PRO A 102 -15.69 -10.90 8.03
CA PRO A 102 -15.02 -11.82 8.95
C PRO A 102 -13.69 -12.35 8.43
N LYS A 103 -13.49 -12.38 7.10
CA LYS A 103 -12.26 -12.87 6.48
C LYS A 103 -11.08 -11.89 6.61
N CYS A 104 -11.36 -10.62 6.89
CA CYS A 104 -10.34 -9.57 7.03
C CYS A 104 -9.89 -9.36 8.48
N GLN A 105 -10.52 -10.01 9.46
CA GLN A 105 -10.31 -9.69 10.87
C GLN A 105 -8.88 -9.88 11.33
N ARG A 106 -8.15 -10.85 10.75
CA ARG A 106 -6.73 -11.04 11.04
C ARG A 106 -5.90 -9.88 10.54
N GLU A 107 -6.13 -9.45 9.31
CA GLU A 107 -5.36 -8.39 8.67
C GLU A 107 -5.64 -7.03 9.32
N LEU A 108 -6.91 -6.81 9.70
CA LEU A 108 -7.36 -5.63 10.43
C LEU A 108 -6.75 -5.52 11.83
N GLN A 109 -6.05 -6.52 12.37
CA GLN A 109 -5.30 -6.36 13.63
C GLN A 109 -4.00 -5.55 13.46
N ARG A 110 -3.54 -5.34 12.23
CA ARG A 110 -2.40 -4.46 11.95
C ARG A 110 -2.78 -3.01 12.22
N THR A 111 -1.84 -2.23 12.72
CA THR A 111 -1.99 -0.79 12.95
C THR A 111 -0.98 0.00 12.14
N VAL A 112 -1.37 1.18 11.66
CA VAL A 112 -0.48 2.10 10.95
C VAL A 112 -0.35 3.42 11.71
N SER A 113 0.87 3.95 11.79
CA SER A 113 1.14 5.31 12.27
C SER A 113 1.59 6.17 11.08
N PRO A 114 1.17 7.44 10.99
CA PRO A 114 1.49 8.24 9.80
C PRO A 114 2.98 8.59 9.76
N ALA A 115 3.61 8.37 8.60
CA ALA A 115 4.94 8.93 8.33
C ALA A 115 4.87 10.46 8.41
N GLN A 116 5.68 11.07 9.27
CA GLN A 116 5.64 12.51 9.57
C GLN A 116 6.44 13.35 8.57
N SER A 117 7.28 12.70 7.76
CA SER A 117 8.15 13.38 6.80
C SER A 117 8.53 12.49 5.62
N TRP A 118 9.00 13.13 4.55
CA TRP A 118 9.60 12.43 3.41
C TRP A 118 10.78 11.55 3.84
N ALA A 119 11.62 12.03 4.76
CA ALA A 119 12.75 11.27 5.30
C ALA A 119 12.33 9.96 5.99
N GLN A 120 11.08 9.85 6.47
CA GLN A 120 10.53 8.60 7.00
C GLN A 120 9.86 7.75 5.92
N ALA A 121 9.13 8.36 5.00
CA ALA A 121 8.36 7.66 3.96
C ALA A 121 9.23 7.11 2.83
N TYR A 122 10.32 7.80 2.49
CA TYR A 122 11.17 7.45 1.35
C TYR A 122 11.98 6.16 1.59
N PRO A 123 12.72 6.00 2.70
CA PRO A 123 13.47 4.76 2.95
C PRO A 123 12.55 3.55 3.02
N LEU A 124 11.33 3.69 3.57
CA LEU A 124 10.32 2.64 3.61
C LEU A 124 10.03 2.07 2.21
N PHE A 125 9.78 2.97 1.25
CA PHE A 125 9.43 2.56 -0.10
C PHE A 125 10.65 2.05 -0.86
N ILE A 126 11.79 2.74 -0.78
CA ILE A 126 13.01 2.33 -1.50
C ILE A 126 13.51 0.96 -1.02
N ASN A 127 13.51 0.71 0.28
CA ASN A 127 13.92 -0.59 0.83
C ASN A 127 12.98 -1.70 0.35
N ALA A 128 11.66 -1.47 0.35
CA ALA A 128 10.70 -2.42 -0.19
C ALA A 128 10.90 -2.64 -1.69
N LEU A 129 11.15 -1.58 -2.44
CA LEU A 129 11.40 -1.61 -3.88
C LEU A 129 12.64 -2.45 -4.20
N GLN A 130 13.76 -2.19 -3.55
CA GLN A 130 15.01 -2.94 -3.74
C GLN A 130 14.86 -4.40 -3.32
N SER A 131 14.19 -4.67 -2.19
CA SER A 131 14.03 -6.03 -1.66
C SER A 131 13.11 -6.91 -2.51
N LEU A 132 12.08 -6.32 -3.12
CA LEU A 132 11.06 -7.05 -3.88
C LEU A 132 11.31 -7.04 -5.39
N ALA A 133 12.23 -6.20 -5.87
CA ALA A 133 12.47 -6.07 -7.30
C ALA A 133 12.99 -7.37 -7.93
N PRO A 134 12.53 -7.71 -9.14
CA PRO A 134 13.09 -8.80 -9.92
C PRO A 134 14.53 -8.50 -10.37
N ASN A 135 15.31 -9.55 -10.58
CA ASN A 135 16.75 -9.47 -10.86
C ASN A 135 17.13 -8.54 -12.03
N HIS A 136 16.29 -8.44 -13.06
CA HIS A 136 16.57 -7.57 -14.21
C HIS A 136 16.50 -6.07 -13.87
N LEU A 137 15.94 -5.70 -12.72
CA LEU A 137 15.84 -4.33 -12.23
C LEU A 137 16.94 -3.95 -11.24
N HIS A 138 17.65 -4.91 -10.63
CA HIS A 138 18.61 -4.63 -9.55
C HIS A 138 19.70 -3.63 -9.95
N LYS A 139 20.25 -3.75 -11.17
CA LYS A 139 21.30 -2.83 -11.65
C LYS A 139 20.83 -1.38 -11.77
N GLU A 140 19.57 -1.18 -12.14
CA GLU A 140 19.02 0.16 -12.32
C GLU A 140 18.59 0.76 -10.98
N LEU A 141 18.09 -0.06 -10.06
CA LEU A 141 17.67 0.37 -8.73
C LEU A 141 18.84 0.61 -7.77
N ALA A 142 20.00 -0.01 -8.00
CA ALA A 142 21.23 0.24 -7.23
C ALA A 142 21.69 1.71 -7.31
N GLY A 143 21.33 2.45 -8.36
CA GLY A 143 21.66 3.87 -8.50
C GLY A 143 20.75 4.82 -7.72
N LEU A 144 19.72 4.31 -7.02
CA LEU A 144 18.77 5.15 -6.27
C LEU A 144 19.30 5.56 -4.88
N GLU A 145 20.44 5.02 -4.44
CA GLU A 145 21.06 5.32 -3.15
C GLU A 145 21.56 6.78 -3.03
N ASP A 146 21.80 7.45 -4.16
CA ASP A 146 22.37 8.81 -4.22
C ASP A 146 21.34 9.95 -4.07
N ILE A 147 20.04 9.65 -4.01
CA ILE A 147 18.98 10.66 -3.89
C ILE A 147 18.70 10.95 -2.40
N GLN A 148 19.69 11.54 -1.74
CA GLN A 148 19.68 12.15 -0.39
C GLN A 148 18.90 11.41 0.72
N THR A 149 19.61 10.55 1.46
CA THR A 149 19.33 10.29 2.87
C THR A 149 20.59 10.57 3.69
N THR A 150 20.76 11.80 4.16
CA THR A 150 21.58 12.04 5.34
C THR A 150 20.76 11.57 6.55
N ASP A 151 21.29 10.57 7.27
CA ASP A 151 20.80 9.99 8.52
C ASP A 151 19.45 9.23 8.46
N SER A 152 19.50 7.91 8.25
CA SER A 152 18.79 6.92 9.09
C SER A 152 18.98 5.50 8.56
N ASP A 153 19.90 4.75 9.17
CA ASP A 153 19.99 3.30 9.05
C ASP A 153 18.83 2.67 9.82
N VAL A 154 17.79 2.19 9.14
CA VAL A 154 16.74 1.37 9.76
C VAL A 154 16.63 0.06 8.97
N ALA A 155 16.75 -1.07 9.67
CA ALA A 155 16.78 -2.39 9.06
C ALA A 155 15.37 -2.93 8.72
N VAL A 156 15.26 -3.67 7.61
CA VAL A 156 14.01 -4.32 7.13
C VAL A 156 13.29 -5.15 8.21
N SER A 157 14.03 -5.76 9.14
CA SER A 157 13.48 -6.55 10.25
C SER A 157 12.83 -5.71 11.36
N GLU A 158 13.26 -4.45 11.57
CA GLU A 158 12.63 -3.53 12.51
C GLU A 158 11.30 -2.99 11.94
N TYR A 159 11.17 -2.91 10.61
CA TYR A 159 9.94 -2.48 9.94
C TYR A 159 8.78 -3.48 10.03
N LEU A 160 9.06 -4.79 10.09
CA LEU A 160 8.05 -5.80 10.40
C LEU A 160 7.48 -5.66 11.82
N GLN A 161 8.20 -4.97 12.73
CA GLN A 161 7.73 -4.64 14.08
C GLN A 161 6.91 -3.35 14.15
N ILE A 162 6.86 -2.55 13.07
CA ILE A 162 6.04 -1.30 13.02
C ILE A 162 4.56 -1.61 12.75
N TYR A 163 4.27 -2.75 12.09
CA TYR A 163 2.90 -3.24 11.83
C TYR A 163 2.64 -4.59 12.52
N PRO A 164 2.81 -4.69 13.85
CA PRO A 164 2.58 -5.94 14.54
C PRO A 164 1.09 -6.31 14.42
N VAL A 165 0.81 -7.59 14.21
CA VAL A 165 -0.53 -8.13 14.45
C VAL A 165 -0.76 -8.01 15.96
N ALA A 166 -1.63 -7.08 16.39
CA ALA A 166 -1.86 -6.86 17.80
C ALA A 166 -2.39 -8.16 18.46
N GLN A 167 -1.69 -8.68 19.46
CA GLN A 167 -2.27 -9.67 20.39
C GLN A 167 -3.28 -8.93 21.26
N ARG A 168 -4.58 -9.00 20.94
CA ARG A 168 -5.61 -8.33 21.74
C ARG A 168 -6.05 -9.21 22.91
N SER A 169 -6.08 -8.62 24.10
CA SER A 169 -6.93 -9.02 25.22
C SER A 169 -8.40 -8.68 24.91
N ASP A 170 -9.31 -9.54 25.37
CA ASP A 170 -10.72 -9.68 24.97
C ASP A 170 -11.69 -8.51 25.23
N ASP A 171 -11.22 -7.27 25.46
CA ASP A 171 -12.06 -6.26 26.14
C ASP A 171 -12.81 -5.27 25.23
N PHE A 172 -12.77 -5.42 23.89
CA PHE A 172 -13.37 -4.43 22.97
C PHE A 172 -14.70 -4.83 22.29
N MET A 173 -15.34 -5.91 22.74
CA MET A 173 -16.67 -6.35 22.28
C MET A 173 -17.65 -6.46 23.45
N ARG A 174 -17.93 -5.34 24.12
CA ARG A 174 -19.16 -5.22 24.90
C ARG A 174 -20.08 -4.19 24.23
N PRO A 175 -21.31 -4.57 23.86
CA PRO A 175 -22.29 -3.59 23.39
C PRO A 175 -22.55 -2.59 24.52
N ARG A 176 -22.46 -1.29 24.21
CA ARG A 176 -22.93 -0.26 25.13
C ARG A 176 -24.44 -0.43 25.28
N ALA A 177 -24.88 -0.76 26.49
CA ALA A 177 -26.28 -0.77 26.91
C ALA A 177 -26.86 0.65 26.95
#